data_AF-A0A538CIC5-F1
#
_entry.id   AF-A0A538CIC5-F1
#
_cell.length_a   1.000
_cell.length_b   1.000
_cell.length_c   1.000
_cell.angle_alpha   90.00
_cell.angle_beta   90.00
_cell.angle_gamma   90.00
#
_symmetry.space_group_name_H-M   'P 1'
#
loop_
_entity.id
_entity.type
_entity.pdbx_description
1 polymer ?
#
loop_
_entity_poly.entity_id
_entity_poly.type
_entity_poly.pdbx_seq_one_letter_code
_entity_poly.pdbx_strand_id
1 'polypeptide(L)'
;MDPLADALADPGSSPAQLRALLRAELEHGQQELARKRSGYGRPVTVAVAPGGTAVAPVAPQLRADPAAVDDRAWTLVAALVGALVAAGADAESLTAGAQDGYLALHLVNADAELVALAFEEQLAGVDRLRARALVVPELAATDLRAPIGDGHPLLAAARIAALGGMPADPASVEQFEELLFDRAGEEATRPHDDPDPARRIARRILQRLNGMGKWGGYHTEFTHLARGFAGNDRKLAEAVGEALLDDGLLQSKPSVGQRHVFLNPRRAADIHALIERGVLPPTLRLP
;
A
#
# COMPACT_ATOMS: atom_id res chain seq x y z
N MET A 1 -20.54 5.17 26.86
CA MET A 1 -19.32 5.61 27.57
C MET A 1 -18.15 5.05 26.84
N ASP A 2 -17.10 5.84 26.68
CA ASP A 2 -15.93 5.48 25.91
C ASP A 2 -14.72 5.39 26.85
N PRO A 3 -14.37 4.20 27.34
CA PRO A 3 -13.41 4.04 28.43
C PRO A 3 -12.05 4.67 28.16
N LEU A 4 -11.60 4.67 26.90
CA LEU A 4 -10.31 5.27 26.54
C LEU A 4 -10.37 6.81 26.60
N ALA A 5 -11.40 7.44 26.02
CA ALA A 5 -11.56 8.90 26.10
C ALA A 5 -11.76 9.36 27.55
N ASP A 6 -12.57 8.63 28.33
CA ASP A 6 -12.78 8.90 29.75
C ASP A 6 -11.45 8.82 30.53
N ALA A 7 -10.63 7.81 30.24
CA ALA A 7 -9.31 7.67 30.86
C ALA A 7 -8.30 8.73 30.41
N LEU A 8 -8.34 9.18 29.15
CA LEU A 8 -7.48 10.26 28.65
C LEU A 8 -7.81 11.61 29.29
N ALA A 9 -9.08 11.83 29.65
CA ALA A 9 -9.52 13.02 30.39
C ALA A 9 -9.19 12.97 31.89
N ASP A 10 -8.86 11.79 32.43
CA ASP A 10 -8.50 11.59 33.85
C ASP A 10 -6.99 11.69 34.07
N PRO A 11 -6.48 12.73 34.77
CA PRO A 11 -5.06 12.87 35.09
C PRO A 11 -4.50 11.73 35.96
N GLY A 12 -5.36 10.95 36.63
CA GLY A 12 -4.99 9.80 37.45
C GLY A 12 -4.76 8.50 36.66
N SER A 13 -5.07 8.47 35.37
CA SER A 13 -4.90 7.29 34.53
C SER A 13 -3.43 6.91 34.36
N SER A 14 -3.11 5.64 34.64
CA SER A 14 -1.75 5.15 34.47
C SER A 14 -1.41 4.88 32.99
N PRO A 15 -0.14 5.02 32.55
CA PRO A 15 0.27 4.66 31.19
C PRO A 15 -0.02 3.19 30.82
N ALA A 16 0.00 2.28 31.80
CA ALA A 16 -0.35 0.88 31.58
C ALA A 16 -1.84 0.70 31.26
N GLN A 17 -2.71 1.42 31.98
CA GLN A 17 -4.15 1.42 31.74
C GLN A 17 -4.48 2.01 30.37
N LEU A 18 -3.89 3.15 30.01
CA LEU A 18 -4.09 3.77 28.70
C LEU A 18 -3.67 2.84 27.55
N ARG A 19 -2.51 2.19 27.67
CA ARG A 19 -2.06 1.18 26.68
C ARG A 19 -3.02 0.00 26.57
N ALA A 20 -3.52 -0.52 27.69
CA ALA A 20 -4.47 -1.63 27.68
C ALA A 20 -5.79 -1.25 27.02
N LEU A 21 -6.31 -0.06 27.32
CA LEU A 21 -7.54 0.47 26.71
C LEU A 21 -7.34 0.74 25.22
N LEU A 22 -6.22 1.36 24.81
CA LEU A 22 -5.90 1.56 23.40
C LEU A 22 -5.81 0.23 22.65
N ARG A 23 -5.17 -0.78 23.22
CA ARG A 23 -5.10 -2.11 22.59
C ARG A 23 -6.50 -2.71 22.39
N ALA A 24 -7.39 -2.58 23.37
CA ALA A 24 -8.77 -3.04 23.24
C ALA A 24 -9.54 -2.27 22.15
N GLU A 25 -9.30 -0.96 22.01
CA GLU A 25 -9.87 -0.16 20.92
C GLU A 25 -9.40 -0.61 19.54
N LEU A 26 -8.09 -0.87 19.40
CA LEU A 26 -7.50 -1.32 18.14
C LEU A 26 -8.00 -2.71 17.75
N GLU A 27 -8.11 -3.63 18.72
CA GLU A 27 -8.65 -4.97 18.50
C GLU A 27 -10.12 -4.90 18.04
N HIS A 28 -10.93 -4.08 18.72
CA HIS A 28 -12.31 -3.84 18.31
C HIS A 28 -12.38 -3.24 16.90
N GLY A 29 -11.55 -2.23 16.61
CA GLY A 29 -11.46 -1.58 15.31
C GLY A 29 -11.14 -2.57 14.18
N GLN A 30 -10.21 -3.50 14.41
CA GLN A 30 -9.85 -4.52 13.43
C GLN A 30 -11.03 -5.45 13.13
N GLN A 31 -11.79 -5.86 14.15
CA GLN A 31 -13.00 -6.67 13.99
C GLN A 31 -14.12 -5.90 13.26
N GLU A 32 -14.27 -4.60 13.56
CA GLU A 32 -15.24 -3.73 12.89
C GLU A 32 -14.92 -3.56 11.40
N LEU A 33 -13.64 -3.41 11.04
CA LEU A 33 -13.21 -3.24 9.65
C LEU A 33 -13.58 -4.44 8.76
N ALA A 34 -13.70 -5.64 9.32
CA ALA A 34 -14.15 -6.84 8.60
C ALA A 34 -15.67 -6.85 8.26
N ARG A 35 -16.45 -5.90 8.78
CA ARG A 35 -17.91 -5.83 8.56
C ARG A 35 -18.27 -5.03 7.31
N LYS A 36 -19.45 -5.28 6.73
CA LYS A 36 -19.94 -4.51 5.55
C LYS A 36 -20.12 -3.01 5.82
N ARG A 37 -20.44 -2.65 7.05
CA ARG A 37 -20.55 -1.29 7.59
C ARG A 37 -19.80 -1.29 8.92
N SER A 38 -18.89 -0.35 9.10
CA SER A 38 -17.99 -0.32 10.26
C SER A 38 -18.22 0.95 11.06
N GLY A 39 -18.22 0.80 12.38
CA GLY A 39 -18.17 1.97 13.27
C GLY A 39 -19.51 2.61 13.63
N TYR A 40 -20.64 2.08 13.16
CA TYR A 40 -21.96 2.70 13.35
C TYR A 40 -22.49 2.60 14.79
N GLY A 41 -22.11 1.55 15.53
CA GLY A 41 -22.40 1.45 16.96
C GLY A 41 -21.31 2.13 17.79
N ARG A 42 -20.06 1.89 17.43
CA ARG A 42 -18.88 2.46 18.06
C ARG A 42 -17.83 2.74 16.98
N PRO A 43 -17.42 4.01 16.75
CA PRO A 43 -16.49 4.35 15.68
C PRO A 43 -15.17 3.58 15.77
N VAL A 44 -14.58 3.25 14.61
CA VAL A 44 -13.24 2.67 14.55
C VAL A 44 -12.24 3.72 15.04
N THR A 45 -11.47 3.39 16.07
CA THR A 45 -10.51 4.31 16.69
C THR A 45 -9.15 4.17 16.01
N VAL A 46 -8.56 5.31 15.62
CA VAL A 46 -7.11 5.46 15.41
C VAL A 46 -6.55 6.33 16.54
N ALA A 47 -5.27 6.18 16.86
CA ALA A 47 -4.63 7.00 17.89
C ALA A 47 -3.42 7.74 17.32
N VAL A 48 -3.21 8.95 17.82
CA VAL A 48 -2.14 9.86 17.37
C VAL A 48 -1.42 10.36 18.61
N ALA A 49 -0.09 10.36 18.58
CA ALA A 49 0.73 10.93 19.63
C ALA A 49 1.46 12.19 19.13
N PRO A 50 1.87 13.08 20.05
CA PRO A 50 2.78 14.17 19.75
C PRO A 50 4.02 13.70 18.96
N GLY A 51 4.49 14.52 18.03
CA GLY A 51 5.62 14.18 17.16
C GLY A 51 5.24 13.37 15.91
N GLY A 52 3.94 13.17 15.66
CA GLY A 52 3.41 12.65 14.39
C GLY A 52 3.44 11.14 14.22
N THR A 53 3.58 10.41 15.32
CA THR A 53 3.31 8.96 15.34
C THR A 53 1.82 8.71 15.43
N ALA A 54 1.30 7.81 14.63
CA ALA A 54 -0.09 7.36 14.68
C ALA A 54 -0.19 5.84 14.56
N VAL A 55 -1.26 5.26 15.08
CA VAL A 55 -1.55 3.82 14.98
C VAL A 55 -2.97 3.60 14.49
N ALA A 56 -3.13 2.68 13.55
CA ALA A 56 -4.41 2.26 12.99
C ALA A 56 -4.61 0.75 13.19
N PRO A 57 -5.86 0.27 13.36
CA PRO A 57 -6.19 -1.14 13.62
C PRO A 57 -6.07 -2.02 12.36
N VAL A 58 -4.93 -1.92 11.68
CA VAL A 58 -4.63 -2.53 10.38
C VAL A 58 -3.31 -3.29 10.49
N ALA A 59 -3.14 -4.30 9.64
CA ALA A 59 -1.93 -5.12 9.62
C ALA A 59 -0.67 -4.29 9.24
N PRO A 60 0.45 -4.38 9.99
CA PRO A 60 1.68 -3.65 9.67
C PRO A 60 2.34 -4.14 8.36
N GLN A 61 1.94 -5.32 7.86
CA GLN A 61 2.33 -5.85 6.56
C GLN A 61 1.99 -4.90 5.41
N LEU A 62 1.04 -3.97 5.60
CA LEU A 62 0.71 -2.93 4.62
C LEU A 62 1.94 -2.14 4.15
N ARG A 63 2.98 -1.99 4.99
CA ARG A 63 4.25 -1.33 4.59
C ARG A 63 4.96 -2.02 3.43
N ALA A 64 4.84 -3.34 3.35
CA ALA A 64 5.55 -4.20 2.40
C ALA A 64 4.64 -4.77 1.31
N ASP A 65 3.36 -4.96 1.63
CA ASP A 65 2.37 -5.54 0.75
C ASP A 65 1.07 -4.72 0.81
N PRO A 66 0.81 -3.87 -0.20
CA PRO A 66 -0.45 -3.16 -0.38
C PRO A 66 -1.70 -4.05 -0.31
N ALA A 67 -1.61 -5.32 -0.73
CA ALA A 67 -2.73 -6.25 -0.76
C ALA A 67 -2.99 -6.92 0.60
N ALA A 68 -2.19 -6.62 1.63
CA ALA A 68 -2.38 -7.14 2.98
C ALA A 68 -3.64 -6.60 3.69
N VAL A 69 -4.31 -5.61 3.09
CA VAL A 69 -5.47 -4.92 3.65
C VAL A 69 -6.58 -4.85 2.60
N ASP A 70 -7.82 -4.82 3.04
CA ASP A 70 -8.96 -4.59 2.15
C ASP A 70 -9.18 -3.09 1.89
N ASP A 71 -10.08 -2.77 0.96
CA ASP A 71 -10.39 -1.40 0.57
C ASP A 71 -10.80 -0.51 1.75
N ARG A 72 -11.51 -1.04 2.74
CA ARG A 72 -12.01 -0.24 3.88
C ARG A 72 -10.90 0.06 4.87
N ALA A 73 -10.08 -0.94 5.19
CA ALA A 73 -8.88 -0.75 5.98
C ALA A 73 -7.91 0.23 5.29
N TRP A 74 -7.80 0.15 3.96
CA TRP A 74 -7.06 1.13 3.17
C TRP A 74 -7.66 2.53 3.30
N THR A 75 -8.97 2.73 3.13
CA THR A 75 -9.61 4.05 3.27
C THR A 75 -9.32 4.68 4.64
N LEU A 76 -9.38 3.90 5.72
CA LEU A 76 -9.04 4.37 7.06
C LEU A 76 -7.59 4.88 7.14
N VAL A 77 -6.66 4.10 6.60
CA VAL A 77 -5.23 4.44 6.62
C VAL A 77 -4.92 5.63 5.73
N ALA A 78 -5.52 5.69 4.54
CA ALA A 78 -5.39 6.82 3.63
C ALA A 78 -5.88 8.11 4.28
N ALA A 79 -7.05 8.07 4.95
CA ALA A 79 -7.57 9.21 5.71
C ALA A 79 -6.61 9.65 6.82
N LEU A 80 -5.99 8.70 7.52
CA LEU A 80 -5.01 9.00 8.58
C LEU A 80 -3.74 9.64 8.02
N VAL A 81 -3.21 9.14 6.90
CA VAL A 81 -2.06 9.76 6.21
C VAL A 81 -2.42 11.17 5.75
N GLY A 82 -3.60 11.36 5.16
CA GLY A 82 -4.10 12.66 4.73
C GLY A 82 -4.21 13.66 5.88
N ALA A 83 -4.74 13.20 7.02
CA ALA A 83 -4.87 14.00 8.23
C ALA A 83 -3.51 14.41 8.82
N LEU A 84 -2.53 13.50 8.83
CA LEU A 84 -1.17 13.80 9.28
C LEU A 84 -0.53 14.91 8.44
N VAL A 85 -0.61 14.80 7.12
CA VAL A 85 -0.05 15.81 6.21
C VAL A 85 -0.80 17.14 6.31
N ALA A 86 -2.14 17.11 6.37
CA ALA A 86 -2.97 18.31 6.57
C ALA A 86 -2.66 19.04 7.90
N ALA A 87 -2.26 18.29 8.92
CA ALA A 87 -1.80 18.81 10.21
C ALA A 87 -0.34 19.31 10.21
N GLY A 88 0.28 19.46 9.03
CA GLY A 88 1.62 20.04 8.87
C GLY A 88 2.76 19.03 8.80
N ALA A 89 2.47 17.73 8.73
CA ALA A 89 3.52 16.73 8.61
C ALA A 89 4.23 16.78 7.25
N ASP A 90 5.54 16.50 7.25
CA ASP A 90 6.31 16.34 6.01
C ASP A 90 5.97 15.01 5.33
N ALA A 91 5.30 15.08 4.18
CA ALA A 91 4.87 13.92 3.41
C ALA A 91 6.03 12.98 2.98
N GLU A 92 7.23 13.52 2.76
CA GLU A 92 8.40 12.73 2.33
C GLU A 92 9.06 11.99 3.51
N SER A 93 8.71 12.34 4.75
CA SER A 93 9.23 11.69 5.97
C SER A 93 8.49 10.41 6.35
N LEU A 94 7.51 9.98 5.54
CA LEU A 94 6.63 8.87 5.87
C LEU A 94 7.40 7.56 6.09
N THR A 95 7.32 7.08 7.32
CA THR A 95 7.73 5.73 7.69
C THR A 95 6.54 4.96 8.27
N ALA A 96 6.58 3.65 8.12
CA ALA A 96 5.59 2.73 8.68
C ALA A 96 6.31 1.63 9.47
N GLY A 97 5.61 1.07 10.45
CA GLY A 97 6.14 0.05 11.34
C GLY A 97 5.00 -0.63 12.09
N ALA A 98 5.27 -1.06 13.32
CA ALA A 98 4.30 -1.75 14.15
C ALA A 98 4.21 -1.20 15.57
N GLN A 99 3.00 -1.19 16.11
CA GLN A 99 2.74 -1.07 17.53
C GLN A 99 1.75 -2.17 17.93
N ASP A 100 2.15 -3.06 18.83
CA ASP A 100 1.29 -4.14 19.34
C ASP A 100 0.65 -5.01 18.24
N GLY A 101 1.33 -5.17 17.10
CA GLY A 101 0.83 -5.94 15.96
C GLY A 101 -0.10 -5.15 15.01
N TYR A 102 -0.28 -3.85 15.25
CA TYR A 102 -1.03 -2.93 14.41
C TYR A 102 -0.09 -1.99 13.65
N LEU A 103 -0.56 -1.45 12.52
CA LEU A 103 0.17 -0.51 11.68
C LEU A 103 0.44 0.78 12.45
N ALA A 104 1.72 1.09 12.63
CA ALA A 104 2.18 2.39 13.08
C ALA A 104 2.65 3.20 11.86
N LEU A 105 2.29 4.49 11.82
CA LEU A 105 2.76 5.47 10.86
C LEU A 105 3.54 6.55 11.61
N HIS A 106 4.56 7.11 10.98
CA HIS A 106 5.28 8.25 11.53
C HIS A 106 5.63 9.22 10.41
N LEU A 107 5.24 10.48 10.58
CA LEU A 107 5.67 11.61 9.78
C LEU A 107 6.10 12.73 10.73
N VAL A 108 7.18 13.41 10.40
CA VAL A 108 7.70 14.49 11.27
C VAL A 108 6.82 15.74 11.18
N ASN A 109 6.80 16.54 12.25
CA ASN A 109 6.14 17.85 12.35
C ASN A 109 4.61 17.88 12.40
N ALA A 110 3.92 16.73 12.46
CA ALA A 110 2.47 16.72 12.62
C ALA A 110 2.03 17.25 14.00
N ASP A 111 1.06 18.16 14.03
CA ASP A 111 0.37 18.58 15.26
C ASP A 111 -0.76 17.59 15.60
N ALA A 112 -0.62 16.82 16.68
CA ALA A 112 -1.54 15.74 17.02
C ALA A 112 -3.00 16.20 17.23
N GLU A 113 -3.22 17.41 17.76
CA GLU A 113 -4.58 17.94 17.96
C GLU A 113 -5.21 18.31 16.62
N LEU A 114 -4.43 18.91 15.71
CA LEU A 114 -4.90 19.20 14.34
C LEU A 114 -5.14 17.91 13.53
N VAL A 115 -4.34 16.86 13.74
CA VAL A 115 -4.59 15.55 13.09
C VAL A 115 -5.98 15.04 13.44
N ALA A 116 -6.41 15.16 14.69
CA ALA A 116 -7.71 14.66 15.10
C ALA A 116 -8.86 15.34 14.34
N LEU A 117 -8.79 16.67 14.19
CA LEU A 117 -9.76 17.46 13.42
C LEU A 117 -9.71 17.13 11.92
N ALA A 118 -8.49 17.14 11.33
CA ALA A 118 -8.31 16.85 9.92
C ALA A 118 -8.75 15.42 9.55
N PHE A 119 -8.63 14.46 10.48
CA PHE A 119 -9.09 13.09 10.26
C PHE A 119 -10.61 12.98 10.12
N GLU A 120 -11.37 13.76 10.89
CA GLU A 120 -12.83 13.82 10.74
C GLU A 120 -13.22 14.41 9.38
N GLU A 121 -12.51 15.44 8.92
CA GLU A 121 -12.72 16.04 7.60
C GLU A 121 -12.44 15.05 6.46
N GLN A 122 -11.32 14.30 6.54
CA GLN A 122 -10.96 13.27 5.56
C GLN A 122 -12.02 12.16 5.45
N LEU A 123 -12.81 11.93 6.50
CA LEU A 123 -13.84 10.90 6.55
C LEU A 123 -15.26 11.40 6.30
N ALA A 124 -15.49 12.71 6.26
CA ALA A 124 -16.83 13.29 6.17
C ALA A 124 -17.60 12.81 4.93
N GLY A 125 -16.90 12.58 3.82
CA GLY A 125 -17.46 12.07 2.56
C GLY A 125 -17.51 10.54 2.43
N VAL A 126 -16.94 9.79 3.38
CA VAL A 126 -16.78 8.33 3.26
C VAL A 126 -18.08 7.61 3.67
N ASP A 127 -18.67 6.86 2.74
CA ASP A 127 -19.82 6.00 3.02
C ASP A 127 -19.38 4.73 3.80
N ARG A 128 -20.24 4.25 4.70
CA ARG A 128 -20.12 2.96 5.42
C ARG A 128 -18.93 2.79 6.37
N LEU A 129 -18.11 3.81 6.57
CA LEU A 129 -17.06 3.84 7.60
C LEU A 129 -17.33 5.01 8.55
N ARG A 130 -17.37 4.70 9.85
CA ARG A 130 -17.34 5.71 10.92
C ARG A 130 -16.10 5.45 11.74
N ALA A 131 -15.23 6.43 11.82
CA ALA A 131 -13.98 6.36 12.55
C ALA A 131 -13.71 7.70 13.22
N ARG A 132 -12.77 7.69 14.17
CA ARG A 132 -12.33 8.86 14.92
C ARG A 132 -10.86 8.72 15.26
N ALA A 133 -10.20 9.85 15.45
CA ALA A 133 -8.84 9.92 15.95
C ALA A 133 -8.86 10.36 17.42
N LEU A 134 -8.04 9.72 18.25
CA LEU A 134 -7.83 10.12 19.64
C LEU A 134 -6.36 10.51 19.84
N VAL A 135 -6.13 11.65 20.48
CA VAL A 135 -4.79 12.07 20.90
C VAL A 135 -4.43 11.29 22.16
N VAL A 136 -3.28 10.61 22.12
CA VAL A 136 -2.73 9.87 23.27
C VAL A 136 -1.36 10.44 23.64
N PRO A 137 -0.92 10.34 24.90
CA PRO A 137 0.34 10.96 25.33
C PRO A 137 1.58 10.39 24.63
N GLU A 138 1.58 9.08 24.35
CA GLU A 138 2.73 8.37 23.79
C GLU A 138 2.29 7.14 22.99
N LEU A 139 3.04 6.84 21.94
CA LEU A 139 2.95 5.63 21.13
C LEU A 139 4.34 5.01 20.98
N ALA A 140 4.47 3.73 21.31
CA ALA A 140 5.73 2.99 21.28
C ALA A 140 5.88 2.23 19.95
N ALA A 141 5.92 2.96 18.84
CA ALA A 141 6.09 2.39 17.51
C ALA A 141 7.49 1.76 17.36
N THR A 142 7.55 0.63 16.66
CA THR A 142 8.78 -0.14 16.42
C THR A 142 8.92 -0.48 14.94
N ASP A 143 10.15 -0.79 14.51
CA ASP A 143 10.46 -1.14 13.11
C ASP A 143 10.00 -0.11 12.07
N LEU A 144 10.08 1.17 12.42
CA LEU A 144 9.76 2.28 11.50
C LEU A 144 10.75 2.31 10.35
N ARG A 145 10.25 2.09 9.13
CA ARG A 145 11.01 2.13 7.87
C ARG A 145 10.15 2.71 6.75
N ALA A 146 10.78 3.15 5.67
CA ALA A 146 10.04 3.56 4.48
C ALA A 146 9.15 2.41 3.94
N PRO A 147 7.96 2.73 3.40
CA PRO A 147 7.19 1.79 2.59
C PRO A 147 8.01 1.24 1.40
N ILE A 148 7.75 0.00 0.99
CA ILE A 148 8.58 -0.67 -0.02
C ILE A 148 8.14 -0.26 -1.43
N GLY A 149 9.02 0.44 -2.14
CA GLY A 149 8.86 0.84 -3.54
C GLY A 149 8.27 2.24 -3.71
N ASP A 150 8.74 2.98 -4.72
CA ASP A 150 8.40 4.41 -4.91
C ASP A 150 6.94 4.64 -5.30
N GLY A 151 6.28 3.60 -5.84
CA GLY A 151 4.86 3.57 -6.17
C GLY A 151 3.96 3.03 -5.04
N HIS A 152 4.48 2.89 -3.82
CA HIS A 152 3.70 2.37 -2.70
C HIS A 152 2.50 3.28 -2.39
N PRO A 153 1.28 2.73 -2.18
CA PRO A 153 0.07 3.54 -2.00
C PRO A 153 0.13 4.48 -0.80
N LEU A 154 0.81 4.11 0.29
CA LEU A 154 1.08 5.03 1.41
C LEU A 154 1.83 6.31 0.98
N LEU A 155 2.84 6.17 0.12
CA LEU A 155 3.59 7.32 -0.41
C LEU A 155 2.71 8.14 -1.36
N ALA A 156 1.92 7.48 -2.21
CA ALA A 156 0.95 8.15 -3.06
C ALA A 156 -0.08 8.95 -2.24
N ALA A 157 -0.61 8.37 -1.16
CA ALA A 157 -1.55 9.05 -0.26
C ALA A 157 -0.93 10.30 0.39
N ALA A 158 0.31 10.21 0.89
CA ALA A 158 1.01 11.35 1.46
C ALA A 158 1.25 12.46 0.44
N ARG A 159 1.62 12.10 -0.81
CA ARG A 159 1.81 13.05 -1.90
C ARG A 159 0.51 13.73 -2.34
N ILE A 160 -0.58 12.98 -2.46
CA ILE A 160 -1.91 13.53 -2.77
C ILE A 160 -2.29 14.55 -1.71
N ALA A 161 -2.12 14.22 -0.43
CA ALA A 161 -2.39 15.12 0.67
C ALA A 161 -1.50 16.38 0.62
N ALA A 162 -0.21 16.24 0.29
CA ALA A 162 0.71 17.37 0.13
C ALA A 162 0.32 18.31 -1.03
N LEU A 163 -0.39 17.79 -2.04
CA LEU A 163 -0.97 18.57 -3.13
C LEU A 163 -2.35 19.16 -2.79
N GLY A 164 -2.83 18.98 -1.54
CA GLY A 164 -4.12 19.46 -1.07
C GLY A 164 -5.30 18.53 -1.41
N GLY A 165 -5.03 17.31 -1.85
CA GLY A 165 -6.05 16.28 -2.12
C GLY A 165 -6.47 15.48 -0.88
N MET A 166 -7.50 14.66 -1.05
CA MET A 166 -8.05 13.76 -0.03
C MET A 166 -7.76 12.31 -0.43
N PRO A 167 -6.70 11.67 0.08
CA PRO A 167 -6.31 10.33 -0.34
C PRO A 167 -7.33 9.23 0.00
N ALA A 168 -8.29 9.50 0.90
CA ALA A 168 -9.39 8.59 1.20
C ALA A 168 -10.56 8.68 0.21
N ASP A 169 -10.61 9.72 -0.62
CA ASP A 169 -11.65 9.94 -1.62
C ASP A 169 -11.16 9.49 -3.00
N PRO A 170 -11.77 8.45 -3.61
CA PRO A 170 -11.41 7.98 -4.95
C PRO A 170 -11.42 9.07 -6.03
N ALA A 171 -12.33 10.04 -5.95
CA ALA A 171 -12.41 11.12 -6.94
C ALA A 171 -11.20 12.06 -6.83
N SER A 172 -10.75 12.34 -5.61
CA SER A 172 -9.53 13.11 -5.39
C SER A 172 -8.30 12.34 -5.86
N VAL A 173 -8.22 11.03 -5.60
CA VAL A 173 -7.12 10.19 -6.08
C VAL A 173 -7.02 10.25 -7.61
N GLU A 174 -8.14 10.08 -8.33
CA GLU A 174 -8.18 10.16 -9.80
C GLU A 174 -7.71 11.53 -10.31
N GLN A 175 -8.12 12.63 -9.66
CA GLN A 175 -7.71 13.98 -10.03
C GLN A 175 -6.19 14.19 -9.92
N PHE A 176 -5.55 13.64 -8.90
CA PHE A 176 -4.12 13.82 -8.64
C PHE A 176 -3.25 12.73 -9.25
N GLU A 177 -3.84 11.67 -9.80
CA GLU A 177 -3.13 10.54 -10.39
C GLU A 177 -2.15 11.00 -11.48
N GLU A 178 -2.54 11.91 -12.37
CA GLU A 178 -1.66 12.46 -13.42
C GLU A 178 -0.45 13.22 -12.83
N LEU A 179 -0.66 14.02 -11.79
CA LEU A 179 0.39 14.83 -11.14
C LEU A 179 1.39 14.00 -10.32
N LEU A 180 0.97 12.83 -9.84
CA LEU A 180 1.86 11.89 -9.17
C LEU A 180 2.88 11.28 -10.13
N PHE A 181 2.55 11.15 -11.41
CA PHE A 181 3.45 10.63 -12.44
C PHE A 181 4.48 11.67 -12.92
N ASP A 182 4.14 12.96 -12.93
CA ASP A 182 5.01 14.03 -13.45
C ASP A 182 6.23 14.38 -12.57
N ARG A 183 6.22 14.02 -11.27
CA ARG A 183 7.38 14.26 -10.36
C ARG A 183 8.37 13.10 -10.28
N ALA A 184 8.05 11.94 -10.83
CA ALA A 184 9.03 10.88 -11.05
C ALA A 184 9.86 11.23 -12.28
N GLY A 185 10.87 12.09 -12.09
CA GLY A 185 11.79 12.47 -13.16
C GLY A 185 12.38 11.23 -13.86
N GLU A 186 12.36 11.28 -15.20
CA GLU A 186 12.69 10.27 -16.22
C GLU A 186 11.55 9.32 -16.61
N GLU A 187 10.84 9.71 -17.68
CA GLU A 187 10.07 8.90 -18.65
C GLU A 187 9.77 7.44 -18.25
N ALA A 188 9.05 7.23 -17.14
CA ALA A 188 8.46 5.93 -16.86
C ALA A 188 7.18 5.80 -17.71
N THR A 189 7.35 5.51 -19.01
CA THR A 189 6.21 5.16 -19.89
C THR A 189 5.45 4.02 -19.22
N ARG A 190 4.15 4.16 -18.99
CA ARG A 190 3.34 3.11 -18.36
C ARG A 190 3.54 1.79 -19.11
N PRO A 191 3.53 0.61 -18.47
CA PRO A 191 3.74 -0.67 -19.14
C PRO A 191 2.86 -0.94 -20.37
N HIS A 192 1.72 -0.26 -20.52
CA HIS A 192 0.83 -0.34 -21.68
C HIS A 192 1.14 0.68 -22.79
N ASP A 193 1.87 1.75 -22.46
CA ASP A 193 2.23 2.84 -23.35
C ASP A 193 3.66 2.66 -23.91
N ASP A 194 4.34 1.56 -23.54
CA ASP A 194 5.66 1.26 -24.06
C ASP A 194 5.65 1.14 -25.60
N PRO A 195 6.42 1.96 -26.32
CA PRO A 195 6.36 2.01 -27.78
C PRO A 195 6.81 0.70 -28.42
N ASP A 196 7.66 -0.07 -27.73
CA ASP A 196 8.09 -1.40 -28.17
C ASP A 196 7.03 -2.44 -27.75
N PRO A 197 6.34 -3.09 -28.70
CA PRO A 197 5.26 -4.03 -28.39
C PRO A 197 5.75 -5.27 -27.62
N ALA A 198 6.96 -5.76 -27.88
CA ALA A 198 7.51 -6.91 -27.19
C ALA A 198 7.87 -6.55 -25.74
N ARG A 199 8.49 -5.37 -25.53
CA ARG A 199 8.78 -4.86 -24.19
C ARG A 199 7.52 -4.57 -23.40
N ARG A 200 6.51 -3.97 -24.02
CA ARG A 200 5.17 -3.76 -23.43
C ARG A 200 4.58 -5.06 -22.90
N ILE A 201 4.60 -6.10 -23.73
CA ILE A 201 4.07 -7.42 -23.38
C ILE A 201 4.88 -8.05 -22.25
N ALA A 202 6.23 -7.95 -22.30
CA ALA A 202 7.10 -8.44 -21.23
C ALA A 202 6.77 -7.78 -19.89
N ARG A 203 6.63 -6.45 -19.87
CA ARG A 203 6.27 -5.68 -18.67
C ARG A 203 4.89 -6.11 -18.15
N ARG A 204 3.90 -6.26 -19.02
CA ARG A 204 2.54 -6.73 -18.64
C ARG A 204 2.54 -8.15 -18.06
N ILE A 205 3.33 -9.07 -18.61
CA ILE A 205 3.47 -10.43 -18.10
C ILE A 205 4.09 -10.40 -16.69
N LEU A 206 5.23 -9.74 -16.53
CA LEU A 206 5.96 -9.68 -15.26
C LEU A 206 5.16 -8.95 -14.18
N GLN A 207 4.51 -7.83 -14.52
CA GLN A 207 3.64 -7.09 -13.61
C GLN A 207 2.48 -7.97 -13.10
N ARG A 208 1.83 -8.72 -13.99
CA ARG A 208 0.73 -9.63 -13.61
C ARG A 208 1.22 -10.74 -12.69
N LEU A 209 2.34 -11.38 -13.03
CA LEU A 209 2.91 -12.44 -12.18
C LEU A 209 3.35 -11.90 -10.82
N ASN A 210 3.92 -10.70 -10.78
CA ASN A 210 4.34 -10.04 -9.55
C ASN A 210 3.14 -9.72 -8.67
N GLY A 211 2.08 -9.14 -9.23
CA GLY A 211 0.83 -8.86 -8.52
C GLY A 211 0.11 -10.11 -8.03
N MET A 212 0.31 -11.27 -8.70
CA MET A 212 -0.20 -12.56 -8.24
C MET A 212 0.74 -13.28 -7.25
N GLY A 213 1.88 -12.68 -6.88
CA GLY A 213 2.86 -13.29 -5.98
C GLY A 213 3.54 -14.53 -6.54
N LYS A 214 3.62 -14.69 -7.88
CA LYS A 214 4.14 -15.89 -8.57
C LYS A 214 5.67 -15.95 -8.53
N TRP A 215 6.23 -16.03 -7.33
CA TRP A 215 7.66 -16.09 -7.05
C TRP A 215 8.06 -17.46 -6.52
N GLY A 216 9.20 -17.99 -6.98
CA GLY A 216 9.79 -19.23 -6.48
C GLY A 216 8.83 -20.43 -6.49
N GLY A 217 8.33 -20.82 -5.31
CA GLY A 217 7.46 -21.99 -5.15
C GLY A 217 6.07 -21.86 -5.77
N TYR A 218 5.57 -20.63 -5.96
CA TYR A 218 4.23 -20.36 -6.48
C TYR A 218 4.26 -20.00 -7.96
N HIS A 219 3.55 -20.78 -8.77
CA HIS A 219 3.74 -20.80 -10.21
C HIS A 219 2.40 -20.84 -10.97
N THR A 220 2.45 -20.65 -12.29
CA THR A 220 1.31 -20.75 -13.22
C THR A 220 1.70 -21.56 -14.44
N GLU A 221 0.74 -22.13 -15.15
CA GLU A 221 0.99 -22.72 -16.47
C GLU A 221 1.49 -21.68 -17.47
N PHE A 222 2.46 -22.04 -18.30
CA PHE A 222 3.06 -21.15 -19.30
C PHE A 222 2.04 -20.60 -20.30
N THR A 223 1.07 -21.42 -20.72
CA THR A 223 0.00 -21.01 -21.64
C THR A 223 -0.86 -19.87 -21.09
N HIS A 224 -0.88 -19.66 -19.76
CA HIS A 224 -1.59 -18.55 -19.14
C HIS A 224 -0.90 -17.20 -19.29
N LEU A 225 0.38 -17.14 -19.67
CA LEU A 225 1.08 -15.87 -19.88
C LEU A 225 0.40 -15.04 -20.96
N ALA A 226 -0.01 -15.69 -22.06
CA ALA A 226 -0.68 -15.06 -23.20
C ALA A 226 -2.19 -14.80 -22.98
N ARG A 227 -2.75 -15.16 -21.81
CA ARG A 227 -4.17 -14.91 -21.50
C ARG A 227 -4.42 -13.40 -21.42
N GLY A 228 -5.49 -12.92 -22.06
CA GLY A 228 -5.85 -11.50 -22.09
C GLY A 228 -5.13 -10.66 -23.16
N PHE A 229 -4.33 -11.27 -24.03
CA PHE A 229 -3.80 -10.64 -25.24
C PHE A 229 -4.66 -11.05 -26.46
N ALA A 230 -4.94 -10.12 -27.37
CA ALA A 230 -5.83 -10.33 -28.51
C ALA A 230 -5.05 -10.61 -29.80
N GLY A 231 -5.59 -11.48 -30.67
CA GLY A 231 -5.08 -11.68 -32.03
C GLY A 231 -3.56 -11.96 -32.10
N ASN A 232 -2.84 -11.11 -32.84
CA ASN A 232 -1.39 -11.24 -33.07
C ASN A 232 -0.55 -11.07 -31.78
N ASP A 233 -1.04 -10.31 -30.79
CA ASP A 233 -0.34 -10.08 -29.53
C ASP A 233 -0.23 -11.37 -28.71
N ARG A 234 -1.11 -12.34 -28.93
CA ARG A 234 -1.06 -13.63 -28.22
C ARG A 234 0.17 -14.45 -28.62
N LYS A 235 0.46 -14.51 -29.92
CA LYS A 235 1.67 -15.18 -30.43
C LYS A 235 2.94 -14.47 -29.97
N LEU A 236 2.91 -13.13 -29.99
CA LEU A 236 4.03 -12.32 -29.49
C LEU A 236 4.23 -12.53 -27.98
N ALA A 237 3.16 -12.64 -27.20
CA ALA A 237 3.23 -12.93 -25.76
C ALA A 237 3.79 -14.32 -25.44
N GLU A 238 3.50 -15.32 -26.26
CA GLU A 238 4.13 -16.64 -26.14
C GLU A 238 5.64 -16.55 -26.42
N ALA A 239 6.04 -15.87 -27.49
CA ALA A 239 7.45 -15.68 -27.84
C ALA A 239 8.22 -14.86 -26.79
N VAL A 240 7.60 -13.80 -26.26
CA VAL A 240 8.14 -13.01 -25.15
C VAL A 240 8.27 -13.86 -23.88
N GLY A 241 7.28 -14.73 -23.59
CA GLY A 241 7.34 -15.67 -22.48
C GLY A 241 8.54 -16.61 -22.56
N GLU A 242 8.88 -17.10 -23.77
CA GLU A 242 10.08 -17.91 -23.99
C GLU A 242 11.36 -17.10 -23.77
N ALA A 243 11.44 -15.89 -24.33
CA ALA A 243 12.61 -15.01 -24.13
C ALA A 243 12.87 -14.72 -22.64
N LEU A 244 11.81 -14.53 -21.84
CA LEU A 244 11.92 -14.32 -20.40
C LEU A 244 12.40 -15.58 -19.65
N LEU A 245 12.10 -16.78 -20.15
CA LEU A 245 12.61 -18.05 -19.61
C LEU A 245 14.07 -18.27 -19.98
N ASP A 246 14.43 -17.99 -21.24
CA ASP A 246 15.79 -18.14 -21.73
C ASP A 246 16.75 -17.18 -21.03
N ASP A 247 16.32 -15.94 -20.73
CA ASP A 247 17.11 -14.99 -19.93
C ASP A 247 17.16 -15.36 -18.43
N GLY A 248 16.24 -16.21 -17.97
CA GLY A 248 16.15 -16.63 -16.57
C GLY A 248 15.46 -15.62 -15.64
N LEU A 249 14.73 -14.65 -16.19
CA LEU A 249 13.79 -13.81 -15.42
C LEU A 249 12.59 -14.62 -14.96
N LEU A 250 12.14 -15.55 -15.80
CA LEU A 250 11.26 -16.64 -15.42
C LEU A 250 12.07 -17.90 -15.20
N GLN A 251 11.60 -18.75 -14.29
CA GLN A 251 12.08 -20.11 -14.13
C GLN A 251 10.94 -21.08 -14.39
N SER A 252 11.28 -22.25 -14.94
CA SER A 252 10.32 -23.32 -15.14
C SER A 252 10.46 -24.39 -14.07
N LYS A 253 9.34 -24.98 -13.68
CA LYS A 253 9.30 -26.18 -12.84
C LYS A 253 8.71 -27.32 -13.66
N PRO A 254 9.37 -28.49 -13.71
CA PRO A 254 8.76 -29.68 -14.28
C PRO A 254 7.61 -30.13 -13.36
N SER A 255 6.38 -29.96 -13.83
CA SER A 255 5.17 -30.57 -13.26
C SER A 255 4.63 -31.60 -14.25
N VAL A 256 3.92 -32.61 -13.74
CA VAL A 256 3.42 -33.73 -14.54
C VAL A 256 2.50 -33.21 -15.66
N GLY A 257 2.98 -33.29 -16.91
CA GLY A 257 2.19 -33.00 -18.13
C GLY A 257 2.07 -31.53 -18.56
N GLN A 258 2.53 -30.55 -17.77
CA GLN A 258 2.39 -29.11 -18.09
C GLN A 258 3.62 -28.31 -17.67
N ARG A 259 4.05 -27.34 -18.51
CA ARG A 259 5.19 -26.44 -18.23
C ARG A 259 4.72 -25.29 -17.36
N HIS A 260 5.17 -25.25 -16.11
CA HIS A 260 4.81 -24.21 -15.16
C HIS A 260 5.96 -23.22 -14.99
N VAL A 261 5.64 -21.95 -14.80
CA VAL A 261 6.58 -20.84 -14.70
C VAL A 261 6.29 -19.92 -13.52
N PHE A 262 7.35 -19.28 -13.04
CA PHE A 262 7.34 -18.33 -11.93
C PHE A 262 8.49 -17.32 -12.08
N LEU A 263 8.39 -16.18 -11.39
CA LEU A 263 9.40 -15.14 -11.32
C LEU A 263 10.61 -15.61 -10.51
N ASN A 264 11.81 -15.42 -11.06
CA ASN A 264 13.06 -15.79 -10.41
C ASN A 264 13.42 -14.80 -9.27
N PRO A 265 13.36 -15.20 -7.99
CA PRO A 265 13.65 -14.28 -6.88
C PRO A 265 15.07 -13.72 -6.90
N ARG A 266 16.03 -14.44 -7.48
CA ARG A 266 17.43 -13.99 -7.61
C ARG A 266 17.60 -12.85 -8.62
N ARG A 267 16.61 -12.64 -9.49
CA ARG A 267 16.59 -11.60 -10.51
C ARG A 267 15.54 -10.52 -10.18
N ALA A 268 15.10 -10.41 -8.93
CA ALA A 268 14.03 -9.49 -8.53
C ALA A 268 14.33 -8.03 -8.92
N ALA A 269 15.57 -7.55 -8.70
CA ALA A 269 15.96 -6.19 -9.07
C ALA A 269 15.78 -5.91 -10.58
N ASP A 270 16.18 -6.85 -11.45
CA ASP A 270 16.02 -6.75 -12.90
C ASP A 270 14.55 -6.78 -13.32
N ILE A 271 13.75 -7.65 -12.66
CA ILE A 271 12.32 -7.76 -12.91
C ILE A 271 11.61 -6.46 -12.54
N HIS A 272 11.92 -5.87 -11.39
CA HIS A 272 11.40 -4.58 -10.95
C HIS A 272 11.82 -3.46 -11.89
N ALA A 273 13.10 -3.40 -12.28
CA ALA A 273 13.61 -2.41 -13.22
C ALA A 273 12.89 -2.47 -14.58
N LEU A 274 12.62 -3.67 -15.09
CA LEU A 274 11.87 -3.85 -16.33
C LEU A 274 10.40 -3.44 -16.17
N ILE A 275 9.71 -3.87 -15.11
CA ILE A 275 8.31 -3.51 -14.86
C ILE A 275 8.16 -1.99 -14.75
N GLU A 276 8.94 -1.38 -13.86
CA GLU A 276 8.79 0.02 -13.46
C GLU A 276 9.30 0.97 -14.54
N ARG A 277 10.50 0.71 -15.06
CA ARG A 277 11.23 1.66 -15.92
C ARG A 277 11.43 1.16 -17.36
N GLY A 278 10.98 -0.05 -17.70
CA GLY A 278 11.22 -0.62 -19.03
C GLY A 278 12.68 -0.97 -19.31
N VAL A 279 13.54 -1.03 -18.29
CA VAL A 279 14.97 -1.32 -18.47
C VAL A 279 15.16 -2.82 -18.73
N LEU A 280 15.60 -3.17 -19.94
CA LEU A 280 15.90 -4.55 -20.30
C LEU A 280 17.25 -4.98 -19.71
N PRO A 281 17.36 -6.17 -19.09
CA PRO A 281 18.65 -6.72 -18.72
C PRO A 281 19.56 -6.86 -19.95
N PRO A 282 20.88 -6.69 -19.82
CA PRO A 282 21.80 -6.73 -20.96
C PRO A 282 21.74 -8.03 -21.78
N THR A 283 21.35 -9.13 -21.13
CA THR A 283 21.25 -10.48 -21.69
C THR A 283 19.89 -10.76 -22.34
N LEU A 284 18.85 -9.99 -22.01
CA LEU A 284 17.51 -10.23 -22.52
C LEU A 284 17.41 -9.78 -23.98
N ARG A 285 16.86 -10.64 -24.82
CA ARG A 285 16.54 -10.36 -26.23
C ARG A 285 15.07 -10.65 -26.45
N LEU A 286 14.29 -9.61 -26.69
CA LEU A 286 12.88 -9.73 -27.02
C LEU A 286 12.70 -9.90 -28.55
N PRO A 287 11.69 -10.67 -28.98
CA PRO A 287 11.39 -10.92 -30.40
C PRO A 287 10.85 -9.70 -31.15
#